data_AF-T1FVN2-F1
#
_entry.id   AF-T1FVN2-F1
#
_cell.length_a   1.000
_cell.length_b   1.000
_cell.length_c   1.000
_cell.angle_alpha   90.00
_cell.angle_beta   90.00
_cell.angle_gamma   90.00
#
_symmetry.space_group_name_H-M   'P 1'
#
loop_
_entity.id
_entity.type
_entity.pdbx_description
1 polymer ?
#
loop_
_entity_poly.entity_id
_entity_poly.type
_entity_poly.pdbx_seq_one_letter_code
_entity_poly.pdbx_strand_id
1 'polypeptide(L)'
;MPTINVSFTEAQVIKMVLEFLAKRNMNIAMLSLERESGVINGNYSDDMLFLRQLVLDGQWEDAIEFIQPLTEMDSFDYKHFQYILFKHKYLELLCLKSESGNTQAYENMVDDIIKCVNQLESLCPTKDEFNSLCLLMSVSDFCSHQQFTNWNPSNARVECFNEVYPLVQHLLVKEVDKKKQTSNDECSTEDRLVQLLVKGLLYESCVTFCQKRATTNEDDEVDDDYDDYGQIKIPNLLSSGGCRDGDVSLVSWLQVSWYQLFDVFFKVVW
;
A
#
# COMPACT_ATOMS: atom_id res chain seq x y z
N MET A 1 -7.16 29.00 28.66
CA MET A 1 -6.60 27.73 28.11
C MET A 1 -6.71 27.80 26.60
N PRO A 2 -5.64 27.56 25.83
CA PRO A 2 -5.76 27.48 24.37
C PRO A 2 -6.70 26.32 24.03
N THR A 3 -7.80 26.64 23.34
CA THR A 3 -8.73 25.63 22.83
C THR A 3 -8.09 24.97 21.63
N ILE A 4 -7.60 23.74 21.80
CA ILE A 4 -7.12 22.92 20.69
C ILE A 4 -8.35 22.52 19.87
N ASN A 5 -8.50 23.10 18.69
CA ASN A 5 -9.54 22.73 17.75
C ASN A 5 -9.05 21.51 16.96
N VAL A 6 -9.50 20.32 17.34
CA VAL A 6 -9.21 19.09 16.60
C VAL A 6 -10.29 18.93 15.52
N SER A 7 -9.97 19.26 14.28
CA SER A 7 -10.82 18.95 13.12
C SER A 7 -10.41 17.60 12.55
N PHE A 8 -11.34 16.65 12.53
CA PHE A 8 -11.15 15.33 11.95
C PHE A 8 -12.11 15.16 10.79
N THR A 9 -11.59 14.83 9.61
CA THR A 9 -12.42 14.60 8.42
C THR A 9 -12.45 13.12 8.06
N GLU A 10 -13.57 12.66 7.52
CA GLU A 10 -13.73 11.29 7.06
C GLU A 10 -12.70 10.92 5.99
N ALA A 11 -12.37 11.86 5.10
CA ALA A 11 -11.35 11.70 4.07
C ALA A 11 -9.97 11.34 4.65
N GLN A 12 -9.59 11.88 5.82
CA GLN A 12 -8.33 11.52 6.50
C GLN A 12 -8.33 10.08 6.98
N VAL A 13 -9.48 9.56 7.45
CA VAL A 13 -9.63 8.14 7.82
C VAL A 13 -9.44 7.25 6.62
N ILE A 14 -10.11 7.58 5.53
CA ILE A 14 -10.02 6.81 4.29
C ILE A 14 -8.57 6.79 3.78
N LYS A 15 -7.87 7.93 3.80
CA LYS A 15 -6.44 7.99 3.44
C LYS A 15 -5.57 7.08 4.32
N MET A 16 -5.82 7.01 5.62
CA MET A 16 -5.11 6.10 6.53
C MET A 16 -5.40 4.62 6.25
N VAL A 17 -6.64 4.28 5.88
CA VAL A 17 -7.01 2.92 5.48
C VAL A 17 -6.38 2.56 4.13
N LEU A 18 -6.42 3.46 3.16
CA LEU A 18 -5.78 3.26 1.85
C LEU A 18 -4.27 3.00 2.00
N GLU A 19 -3.59 3.77 2.85
CA GLU A 19 -2.17 3.53 3.16
C GLU A 19 -1.92 2.13 3.73
N PHE A 20 -2.76 1.71 4.70
CA PHE A 20 -2.65 0.39 5.33
C PHE A 20 -2.82 -0.75 4.31
N LEU A 21 -3.77 -0.61 3.39
CA LEU A 21 -4.04 -1.58 2.32
C LEU A 21 -2.89 -1.61 1.31
N ALA A 22 -2.40 -0.45 0.88
CA ALA A 22 -1.30 -0.32 -0.07
C ALA A 22 -0.03 -1.02 0.43
N LYS A 23 0.36 -0.75 1.69
CA LYS A 23 1.56 -1.36 2.30
C LYS A 23 1.50 -2.87 2.44
N ARG A 24 0.30 -3.45 2.45
CA ARG A 24 0.08 -4.90 2.54
C ARG A 24 -0.22 -5.53 1.19
N ASN A 25 -0.09 -4.78 0.08
CA ASN A 25 -0.40 -5.21 -1.28
C ASN A 25 -1.84 -5.72 -1.43
N MET A 26 -2.78 -5.17 -0.64
CA MET A 26 -4.20 -5.47 -0.73
C MET A 26 -4.87 -4.58 -1.78
N ASN A 27 -4.32 -4.56 -3.00
CA ASN A 27 -4.66 -3.55 -4.00
C ASN A 27 -6.10 -3.65 -4.51
N ILE A 28 -6.70 -4.84 -4.55
CA ILE A 28 -8.11 -4.99 -4.93
C ILE A 28 -9.02 -4.20 -3.97
N ALA A 29 -8.84 -4.39 -2.66
CA ALA A 29 -9.61 -3.67 -1.65
C ALA A 29 -9.31 -2.17 -1.67
N MET A 30 -8.05 -1.80 -1.86
CA MET A 30 -7.62 -0.40 -1.98
C MET A 30 -8.34 0.29 -3.14
N LEU A 31 -8.29 -0.28 -4.35
CA LEU A 31 -8.89 0.30 -5.54
C LEU A 31 -10.43 0.36 -5.46
N SER A 32 -11.07 -0.65 -4.87
CA SER A 32 -12.51 -0.60 -4.61
C SER A 32 -12.88 0.55 -3.68
N LEU A 33 -12.11 0.75 -2.59
CA LEU A 33 -12.34 1.85 -1.66
C LEU A 33 -12.13 3.22 -2.31
N GLU A 34 -11.10 3.37 -3.15
CA GLU A 34 -10.88 4.62 -3.91
C GLU A 34 -12.06 4.92 -4.85
N ARG A 35 -12.58 3.91 -5.56
CA ARG A 35 -13.72 4.07 -6.48
C ARG A 35 -15.02 4.42 -5.74
N GLU A 36 -15.26 3.82 -4.59
CA GLU A 36 -16.48 4.07 -3.80
C GLU A 36 -16.43 5.43 -3.07
N SER A 37 -15.28 5.79 -2.52
CA SER A 37 -15.13 7.01 -1.74
C SER A 37 -14.77 8.25 -2.58
N GLY A 38 -14.18 8.05 -3.76
CA GLY A 38 -13.56 9.12 -4.54
C GLY A 38 -12.31 9.72 -3.89
N VAL A 39 -11.79 9.12 -2.81
CA VAL A 39 -10.61 9.60 -2.09
C VAL A 39 -9.39 8.77 -2.50
N ILE A 40 -8.30 9.44 -2.85
CA ILE A 40 -7.01 8.81 -3.17
C ILE A 40 -5.98 9.28 -2.15
N ASN A 41 -5.13 8.36 -1.68
CA ASN A 41 -4.00 8.70 -0.80
C ASN A 41 -2.76 9.03 -1.65
N GLY A 42 -2.73 10.23 -2.23
CA GLY A 42 -1.59 10.72 -3.00
C GLY A 42 -1.83 12.12 -3.55
N ASN A 43 -0.76 12.91 -3.66
CA ASN A 43 -0.81 14.25 -4.22
C ASN A 43 -0.44 14.20 -5.71
N TYR A 44 -1.42 13.83 -6.53
CA TYR A 44 -1.28 13.70 -7.97
C TYR A 44 -1.93 14.89 -8.68
N SER A 45 -1.34 15.35 -9.80
CA SER A 45 -2.03 16.27 -10.71
C SER A 45 -3.15 15.55 -11.45
N ASP A 46 -4.12 16.29 -12.02
CA ASP A 46 -5.21 15.71 -12.81
C ASP A 46 -4.69 14.84 -13.96
N ASP A 47 -3.64 15.32 -14.65
CA ASP A 47 -2.99 14.59 -15.74
C ASP A 47 -2.33 13.28 -15.24
N MET A 48 -1.79 13.29 -14.02
CA MET A 48 -1.23 12.08 -13.40
C MET A 48 -2.32 11.09 -12.96
N LEU A 49 -3.43 11.59 -12.41
CA LEU A 49 -4.58 10.76 -12.05
C LEU A 49 -5.20 10.10 -13.28
N PHE A 50 -5.24 10.81 -14.40
CA PHE A 50 -5.72 10.27 -15.67
C PHE A 50 -4.82 9.13 -16.17
N LEU A 51 -3.50 9.32 -16.20
CA LEU A 51 -2.55 8.25 -16.54
C LEU A 51 -2.71 7.04 -15.62
N ARG A 52 -2.81 7.29 -14.30
CA ARG A 52 -3.04 6.24 -13.31
C ARG A 52 -4.28 5.43 -13.66
N GLN A 53 -5.38 6.09 -14.01
CA GLN A 53 -6.63 5.40 -14.37
C GLN A 53 -6.45 4.51 -15.60
N LEU A 54 -5.81 4.99 -16.67
CA LEU A 54 -5.55 4.20 -17.87
C LEU A 54 -4.74 2.93 -17.56
N VAL A 55 -3.67 3.07 -16.77
CA VAL A 55 -2.83 1.94 -16.35
C VAL A 55 -3.61 0.95 -15.47
N LEU A 56 -4.38 1.44 -14.50
CA LEU A 56 -5.16 0.60 -13.60
C LEU A 56 -6.33 -0.12 -14.29
N ASP A 57 -6.91 0.50 -15.32
CA ASP A 57 -7.93 -0.12 -16.16
C ASP A 57 -7.34 -1.06 -17.22
N GLY A 58 -6.02 -1.04 -17.41
CA GLY A 58 -5.32 -1.90 -18.37
C GLY A 58 -5.45 -1.42 -19.81
N GLN A 59 -5.75 -0.13 -20.00
CA GLN A 59 -5.81 0.54 -21.30
C GLN A 59 -4.39 0.95 -21.71
N TRP A 60 -3.57 -0.03 -22.05
CA TRP A 60 -2.13 0.15 -22.29
C TRP A 60 -1.84 1.07 -23.49
N GLU A 61 -2.56 0.88 -24.60
CA GLU A 61 -2.43 1.70 -25.80
C GLU A 61 -2.78 3.16 -25.54
N ASP A 62 -3.92 3.40 -24.88
CA ASP A 62 -4.39 4.74 -24.53
C ASP A 62 -3.39 5.45 -23.61
N ALA A 63 -2.76 4.72 -22.67
CA ALA A 63 -1.72 5.26 -21.80
C ALA A 63 -0.46 5.68 -22.59
N ILE A 64 -0.08 4.91 -23.61
CA ILE A 64 1.06 5.24 -24.49
C ILE A 64 0.74 6.45 -25.36
N GLU A 65 -0.47 6.52 -25.92
CA GLU A 65 -0.93 7.65 -26.72
C GLU A 65 -1.00 8.93 -25.88
N PHE A 66 -1.51 8.84 -24.65
CA PHE A 66 -1.59 9.97 -23.73
C PHE A 66 -0.22 10.59 -23.41
N ILE A 67 0.82 9.76 -23.30
CA ILE A 67 2.18 10.18 -22.97
C ILE A 67 3.00 10.56 -24.20
N GLN A 68 2.58 10.16 -25.40
CA GLN A 68 3.28 10.46 -26.66
C GLN A 68 3.66 11.95 -26.83
N PRO A 69 2.83 12.94 -26.46
CA PRO A 69 3.22 14.36 -26.57
C PRO A 69 4.45 14.74 -25.73
N LEU A 70 4.77 14.01 -24.67
CA LEU A 70 5.94 14.27 -23.82
C LEU A 70 7.27 13.83 -24.48
N THR A 71 7.22 13.10 -25.59
CA THR A 71 8.42 12.67 -26.34
C THR A 71 9.20 13.82 -26.96
N GLU A 72 8.58 14.99 -27.11
CA GLU A 72 9.25 16.21 -27.56
C GLU A 72 10.22 16.77 -26.51
N MET A 73 10.20 16.25 -25.29
CA MET A 73 11.07 16.68 -24.19
C MET A 73 12.33 15.82 -24.11
N ASP A 74 13.51 16.45 -24.20
CA ASP A 74 14.82 15.77 -24.23
C ASP A 74 15.15 14.92 -22.99
N SER A 75 14.48 15.17 -21.85
CA SER A 75 14.71 14.45 -20.60
C SER A 75 13.86 13.17 -20.45
N PHE A 76 12.93 12.91 -21.38
CA PHE A 76 11.97 11.82 -21.23
C PHE A 76 12.42 10.54 -21.94
N ASP A 77 12.68 9.49 -21.16
CA ASP A 77 12.97 8.17 -21.71
C ASP A 77 11.67 7.43 -22.10
N TYR A 78 11.15 7.80 -23.27
CA TYR A 78 9.93 7.19 -23.82
C TYR A 78 10.08 5.69 -24.08
N LYS A 79 11.28 5.26 -24.50
CA LYS A 79 11.54 3.85 -24.78
C LYS A 79 11.40 3.02 -23.51
N HIS A 80 11.96 3.51 -22.41
CA HIS A 80 11.85 2.84 -21.11
C HIS A 80 10.41 2.85 -20.57
N PHE A 81 9.67 3.95 -20.74
CA PHE A 81 8.25 4.01 -20.38
C PHE A 81 7.43 2.96 -21.14
N GLN A 82 7.59 2.87 -22.47
CA GLN A 82 6.91 1.86 -23.29
C GLN A 82 7.29 0.44 -22.87
N TYR A 83 8.57 0.19 -22.58
CA TYR A 83 9.04 -1.11 -22.13
C TYR A 83 8.30 -1.58 -20.87
N ILE A 84 8.16 -0.72 -19.84
CA ILE A 84 7.47 -1.07 -18.60
C ILE A 84 6.01 -1.45 -18.87
N LEU A 85 5.27 -0.62 -19.63
CA LEU A 85 3.86 -0.88 -19.95
C LEU A 85 3.68 -2.20 -20.71
N PHE A 86 4.47 -2.42 -21.77
CA PHE A 86 4.36 -3.65 -22.56
C PHE A 86 4.80 -4.89 -21.78
N LYS A 87 5.76 -4.76 -20.85
CA LYS A 87 6.18 -5.86 -19.98
C LYS A 87 5.01 -6.29 -19.08
N HIS A 88 4.32 -5.34 -18.44
CA HIS A 88 3.17 -5.67 -17.61
C HIS A 88 1.97 -6.19 -18.42
N LYS A 89 1.70 -5.61 -19.60
CA LYS A 89 0.70 -6.13 -20.54
C LYS A 89 0.99 -7.59 -20.92
N TYR A 90 2.23 -7.91 -21.24
CA TYR A 90 2.66 -9.26 -21.60
C TYR A 90 2.45 -10.25 -20.45
N LEU A 91 2.84 -9.90 -19.22
CA LEU A 91 2.64 -10.74 -18.04
C LEU A 91 1.14 -10.98 -17.76
N GLU A 92 0.30 -9.97 -17.99
CA GLU A 92 -1.15 -10.12 -17.85
C GLU A 92 -1.74 -11.09 -18.88
N LEU A 93 -1.31 -10.99 -20.14
CA LEU A 93 -1.71 -11.94 -21.18
C LEU A 93 -1.25 -13.38 -20.87
N LEU A 94 -0.06 -13.56 -20.29
CA LEU A 94 0.41 -14.88 -19.86
C LEU A 94 -0.44 -15.47 -18.74
N CYS A 95 -0.83 -14.67 -17.74
CA CYS A 95 -1.71 -15.14 -16.67
C CYS A 95 -3.09 -15.56 -17.22
N LEU A 96 -3.68 -14.75 -18.09
CA LEU A 96 -4.96 -15.09 -18.71
C LEU A 96 -4.86 -16.37 -19.56
N LYS A 97 -3.73 -16.60 -20.23
CA LYS A 97 -3.46 -17.84 -20.98
C LYS A 97 -3.47 -19.06 -20.06
N SER A 98 -2.90 -18.97 -18.86
CA SER A 98 -2.90 -20.09 -17.90
C SER A 98 -4.30 -20.41 -17.34
N GLU A 99 -5.20 -19.42 -17.30
CA GLU A 99 -6.55 -19.57 -16.74
C GLU A 99 -7.60 -19.97 -17.80
N SER A 100 -7.31 -19.80 -19.10
CA SER A 100 -8.28 -19.96 -20.17
C SER A 100 -8.38 -21.39 -20.68
N GLY A 101 -9.46 -22.08 -20.32
CA GLY A 101 -9.81 -23.41 -20.84
C GLY A 101 -10.61 -23.40 -22.16
N ASN A 102 -10.79 -22.25 -22.82
CA ASN A 102 -11.66 -22.09 -24.00
C ASN A 102 -10.86 -21.93 -25.31
N THR A 103 -11.04 -22.87 -26.23
CA THR A 103 -10.14 -23.08 -27.39
C THR A 103 -10.11 -21.92 -28.41
N GLN A 104 -11.20 -21.20 -28.65
CA GLN A 104 -11.23 -20.11 -29.64
C GLN A 104 -10.69 -18.78 -29.10
N ALA A 105 -10.96 -18.47 -27.84
CA ALA A 105 -10.39 -17.30 -27.17
C ALA A 105 -8.86 -17.44 -27.01
N TYR A 106 -8.39 -18.68 -26.89
CA TYR A 106 -6.99 -19.03 -26.77
C TYR A 106 -6.16 -18.67 -28.02
N GLU A 107 -6.68 -18.91 -29.23
CA GLU A 107 -5.96 -18.57 -30.48
C GLU A 107 -5.73 -17.06 -30.61
N ASN A 108 -6.77 -16.25 -30.39
CA ASN A 108 -6.66 -14.79 -30.42
C ASN A 108 -5.69 -14.27 -29.35
N MET A 109 -5.71 -14.86 -28.15
CA MET A 109 -4.80 -14.50 -27.07
C MET A 109 -3.34 -14.82 -27.40
N VAL A 110 -3.07 -15.97 -28.02
CA VAL A 110 -1.71 -16.34 -28.45
C VAL A 110 -1.18 -15.36 -29.50
N ASP A 111 -2.02 -14.94 -30.45
CA ASP A 111 -1.64 -13.92 -31.43
C ASP A 111 -1.28 -12.59 -30.77
N ASP A 112 -2.05 -12.16 -29.77
CA ASP A 112 -1.78 -10.92 -29.03
C ASP A 112 -0.53 -11.02 -28.15
N ILE A 113 -0.25 -12.19 -27.58
CA ILE A 113 1.02 -12.47 -26.88
C ILE A 113 2.20 -12.33 -27.85
N ILE A 114 2.13 -12.93 -29.04
CA ILE A 114 3.21 -12.86 -30.04
C ILE A 114 3.44 -11.42 -30.49
N LYS A 115 2.38 -10.66 -30.76
CA LYS A 115 2.49 -9.23 -31.09
C LYS A 115 3.20 -8.45 -29.98
N CYS A 116 2.82 -8.70 -28.73
CA CYS A 116 3.39 -8.01 -27.57
C CYS A 116 4.88 -8.36 -27.37
N VAL A 117 5.27 -9.63 -27.53
CA VAL A 117 6.68 -10.07 -27.47
C VAL A 117 7.51 -9.42 -28.57
N ASN A 118 6.99 -9.35 -29.81
CA ASN A 118 7.70 -8.69 -30.92
C ASN A 118 7.92 -7.19 -30.66
N GLN A 119 6.95 -6.52 -30.03
CA GLN A 119 7.13 -5.13 -29.60
C GLN A 119 8.22 -5.01 -28.52
N LEU A 120 8.19 -5.91 -27.53
CA LEU A 120 9.19 -5.96 -26.46
C LEU A 120 10.61 -6.19 -26.97
N GLU A 121 10.82 -6.96 -28.03
CA GLU A 121 12.16 -7.20 -28.61
C GLU A 121 12.88 -5.88 -28.96
N SER A 122 12.15 -4.92 -29.51
CA SER A 122 12.69 -3.60 -29.88
C SER A 122 12.93 -2.68 -28.67
N LEU A 123 12.17 -2.88 -27.60
CA LEU A 123 12.13 -2.03 -26.41
C LEU A 123 13.07 -2.49 -25.30
N CYS A 124 13.42 -3.78 -25.25
CA CYS A 124 14.25 -4.34 -24.19
C CYS A 124 15.63 -3.66 -24.11
N PRO A 125 16.12 -3.36 -22.89
CA PRO A 125 17.45 -2.79 -22.68
C PRO A 125 18.56 -3.82 -22.93
N THR A 126 18.31 -5.10 -22.64
CA THR A 126 19.28 -6.20 -22.82
C THR A 126 18.66 -7.41 -23.48
N LYS A 127 19.50 -8.21 -24.18
CA LYS A 127 19.06 -9.48 -24.80
C LYS A 127 18.72 -10.54 -23.76
N ASP A 128 19.36 -10.51 -22.60
CA ASP A 128 19.12 -11.48 -21.53
C ASP A 128 17.75 -11.28 -20.88
N GLU A 129 17.29 -10.03 -20.72
CA GLU A 129 15.92 -9.74 -20.27
C GLU A 129 14.89 -10.26 -21.27
N PHE A 130 15.10 -10.02 -22.57
CA PHE A 130 14.21 -10.53 -23.61
C PHE A 130 14.15 -12.07 -23.61
N ASN A 131 15.31 -12.74 -23.52
CA ASN A 131 15.37 -14.21 -23.44
C ASN A 131 14.63 -14.74 -22.20
N SER A 132 14.75 -14.04 -21.06
CA SER A 132 14.05 -14.40 -19.82
C SER A 132 12.53 -14.26 -19.99
N LEU A 133 12.06 -13.20 -20.65
CA LEU A 133 10.65 -13.02 -20.98
C LEU A 133 10.12 -14.11 -21.91
N CYS A 134 10.88 -14.49 -22.94
CA CYS A 134 10.52 -15.58 -23.85
C CYS A 134 10.45 -16.94 -23.15
N LEU A 135 11.33 -17.20 -22.17
CA LEU A 135 11.28 -18.42 -21.35
C LEU A 135 9.94 -18.55 -20.61
N LEU A 136 9.40 -17.43 -20.10
CA LEU A 136 8.12 -17.42 -19.38
C LEU A 136 6.93 -17.88 -20.24
N MET A 137 6.97 -17.73 -21.57
CA MET A 137 5.92 -18.29 -22.46
C MET A 137 5.85 -19.82 -22.43
N SER A 138 6.98 -20.47 -22.11
CA SER A 138 7.12 -21.93 -22.15
C SER A 138 6.66 -22.60 -20.85
N VAL A 139 6.37 -21.80 -19.83
CA VAL A 139 5.96 -22.26 -18.51
C VAL A 139 4.48 -22.63 -18.55
N SER A 140 4.15 -23.82 -18.06
CA SER A 140 2.77 -24.34 -18.04
C SER A 140 1.91 -23.73 -16.93
N ASP A 141 2.51 -23.31 -15.81
CA ASP A 141 1.84 -22.66 -14.69
C ASP A 141 2.64 -21.42 -14.24
N PHE A 142 2.17 -20.25 -14.65
CA PHE A 142 2.82 -18.96 -14.40
C PHE A 142 2.98 -18.67 -12.90
N CYS A 143 1.98 -19.02 -12.09
CA CYS A 143 1.95 -18.75 -10.64
C CYS A 143 2.82 -19.73 -9.82
N SER A 144 3.22 -20.86 -10.42
CA SER A 144 4.13 -21.83 -9.78
C SER A 144 5.57 -21.31 -9.62
N HIS A 145 5.93 -20.26 -10.37
CA HIS A 145 7.20 -19.60 -10.18
C HIS A 145 7.23 -18.81 -8.86
N GLN A 146 8.33 -18.95 -8.13
CA GLN A 146 8.57 -18.26 -6.86
C GLN A 146 8.39 -16.73 -6.95
N GLN A 147 8.60 -16.15 -8.14
CA GLN A 147 8.43 -14.71 -8.39
C GLN A 147 6.96 -14.28 -8.54
N PHE A 148 6.04 -15.20 -8.84
CA PHE A 148 4.65 -14.90 -9.18
C PHE A 148 3.62 -15.52 -8.23
N THR A 149 4.04 -16.09 -7.10
CA THR A 149 3.14 -16.77 -6.14
C THR A 149 2.01 -15.89 -5.59
N ASN A 150 2.23 -14.58 -5.46
CA ASN A 150 1.23 -13.60 -5.00
C ASN A 150 0.80 -12.64 -6.14
N TRP A 151 1.07 -13.01 -7.38
CA TRP A 151 0.81 -12.17 -8.53
C TRP A 151 -0.69 -12.16 -8.85
N ASN A 152 -1.22 -10.98 -9.16
CA ASN A 152 -2.54 -10.84 -9.77
C ASN A 152 -2.54 -9.58 -10.66
N PRO A 153 -3.46 -9.46 -11.62
CA PRO A 153 -3.50 -8.33 -12.54
C PRO A 153 -3.62 -6.98 -11.82
N SER A 154 -4.39 -6.89 -10.73
CA SER A 154 -4.56 -5.64 -9.98
C SER A 154 -3.28 -5.17 -9.31
N ASN A 155 -2.53 -6.09 -8.68
CA ASN A 155 -1.24 -5.80 -8.06
C ASN A 155 -0.21 -5.41 -9.13
N ALA A 156 -0.18 -6.15 -10.24
CA ALA A 156 0.75 -5.88 -11.34
C ALA A 156 0.51 -4.51 -11.98
N ARG A 157 -0.74 -4.07 -12.11
CA ARG A 157 -1.08 -2.74 -12.64
C ARG A 157 -0.67 -1.61 -11.69
N VAL A 158 -0.84 -1.80 -10.37
CA VAL A 158 -0.36 -0.84 -9.36
C VAL A 158 1.17 -0.76 -9.38
N GLU A 159 1.86 -1.90 -9.48
CA GLU A 159 3.32 -1.96 -9.61
C GLU A 159 3.81 -1.25 -10.88
N CYS A 160 3.15 -1.50 -12.02
CA CYS A 160 3.41 -0.80 -13.27
C CYS A 160 3.32 0.72 -13.10
N PHE A 161 2.24 1.21 -12.47
CA PHE A 161 2.08 2.64 -12.20
C PHE A 161 3.22 3.18 -11.31
N ASN A 162 3.62 2.45 -10.26
CA ASN A 162 4.72 2.86 -9.38
C ASN A 162 6.08 2.91 -10.10
N GLU A 163 6.31 2.03 -11.08
CA GLU A 163 7.52 2.05 -11.91
C GLU A 163 7.53 3.24 -12.88
N VAL A 164 6.39 3.57 -13.50
CA VAL A 164 6.34 4.70 -14.46
C VAL A 164 6.18 6.07 -13.83
N TYR A 165 5.56 6.16 -12.66
CA TYR A 165 5.36 7.40 -11.92
C TYR A 165 6.61 8.29 -11.83
N PRO A 166 7.79 7.80 -11.39
CA PRO A 166 8.99 8.63 -11.29
C PRO A 166 9.48 9.18 -12.64
N LEU A 167 9.20 8.47 -13.75
CA LEU A 167 9.58 8.89 -15.10
C LEU A 167 8.76 10.07 -15.61
N VAL A 168 7.48 10.14 -15.22
CA VAL A 168 6.53 11.14 -15.75
C VAL A 168 6.15 12.23 -14.74
N GLN A 169 6.38 12.04 -13.44
CA GLN A 169 5.95 12.97 -12.39
C GLN A 169 6.47 14.39 -12.59
N HIS A 170 7.71 14.56 -13.06
CA HIS A 170 8.31 15.88 -13.22
C HIS A 170 7.84 16.59 -14.49
N LEU A 171 7.28 15.85 -15.44
CA LEU A 171 6.80 16.33 -16.74
C LEU A 171 5.32 16.71 -16.68
N LEU A 172 4.54 15.97 -15.88
CA LEU A 172 3.08 16.14 -15.74
C LEU A 172 2.66 17.12 -14.63
N VAL A 173 3.60 17.64 -13.84
CA VAL A 173 3.31 18.68 -12.83
C VAL A 173 3.32 20.04 -13.51
N LYS A 174 2.13 20.61 -13.74
CA LYS A 174 2.00 22.02 -14.16
C LYS A 174 2.45 22.93 -13.01
N GLU A 175 3.26 23.95 -13.32
CA GLU A 175 3.78 24.93 -12.35
C GLU A 175 2.69 25.68 -11.55
N VAL A 176 1.43 25.59 -11.98
CA VAL A 176 0.27 26.29 -11.41
C VAL A 176 -0.22 25.67 -10.08
N ASP A 177 0.06 24.39 -9.82
CA ASP A 177 -0.52 23.67 -8.67
C ASP A 177 0.25 23.84 -7.34
N LYS A 178 1.46 24.41 -7.38
CA LYS A 178 2.25 24.69 -6.16
C LYS A 178 1.55 25.64 -5.17
N LYS A 179 0.55 26.43 -5.60
CA LYS A 179 -0.18 27.37 -4.73
C LYS A 179 -1.43 26.78 -4.05
N LYS A 180 -1.98 25.65 -4.55
CA LYS A 180 -3.15 24.98 -3.96
C LYS A 180 -2.80 23.86 -2.97
N GLN A 181 -1.54 23.39 -2.97
CA GLN A 181 -1.06 22.26 -2.16
C GLN A 181 -0.94 22.52 -0.65
N THR A 182 -1.29 23.71 -0.15
CA THR A 182 -0.79 24.18 1.15
C THR A 182 -1.72 24.06 2.36
N SER A 183 -2.88 23.38 2.32
CA SER A 183 -3.69 23.38 3.56
C SER A 183 -4.60 22.21 3.90
N ASN A 184 -4.90 21.25 3.02
CA ASN A 184 -5.82 20.14 3.38
C ASN A 184 -5.49 18.76 2.78
N ASP A 185 -4.41 18.63 1.99
CA ASP A 185 -4.09 17.39 1.26
C ASP A 185 -2.89 16.66 1.86
N GLU A 186 -2.92 16.47 3.18
CA GLU A 186 -1.95 15.60 3.84
C GLU A 186 -2.24 14.15 3.45
N CYS A 187 -1.21 13.48 2.91
CA CYS A 187 -1.23 12.04 2.65
C CYS A 187 -0.88 11.28 3.92
N SER A 188 -1.54 10.14 4.14
CA SER A 188 -1.18 9.25 5.24
C SER A 188 0.11 8.51 4.88
N THR A 189 1.05 8.49 5.82
CA THR A 189 2.36 7.82 5.69
C THR A 189 2.73 7.11 7.00
N GLU A 190 3.69 6.17 6.91
CA GLU A 190 4.28 5.46 8.05
C GLU A 190 3.34 4.54 8.88
N ASP A 191 2.32 3.92 8.27
CA ASP A 191 1.34 3.05 8.92
C ASP A 191 0.58 3.82 10.00
N ARG A 192 0.16 5.04 9.67
CA ARG A 192 -0.45 5.96 10.64
C ARG A 192 -1.67 5.34 11.34
N LEU A 193 -2.46 4.55 10.62
CA LEU A 193 -3.59 3.82 11.18
C LEU A 193 -3.16 2.91 12.33
N VAL A 194 -2.13 2.09 12.13
CA VAL A 194 -1.62 1.16 13.14
C VAL A 194 -1.05 1.95 14.32
N GLN A 195 -0.29 3.00 14.06
CA GLN A 195 0.25 3.86 15.12
C GLN A 195 -0.85 4.47 16.00
N LEU A 196 -1.94 4.95 15.39
CA LEU A 196 -3.06 5.55 16.13
C LEU A 196 -3.86 4.51 16.89
N LEU A 197 -4.07 3.32 16.33
CA LEU A 197 -4.71 2.21 17.03
C LEU A 197 -3.89 1.77 18.25
N VAL A 198 -2.57 1.63 18.10
CA VAL A 198 -1.68 1.31 19.22
C VAL A 198 -1.74 2.41 20.29
N LYS A 199 -1.61 3.69 19.90
CA LYS A 199 -1.73 4.82 20.85
C LYS A 199 -3.08 4.87 21.54
N GLY A 200 -4.18 4.57 20.83
CA GLY A 200 -5.53 4.51 21.38
C GLY A 200 -5.70 3.41 22.41
N LEU A 201 -5.28 2.18 22.09
CA LEU A 201 -5.31 1.04 23.01
C LEU A 201 -4.53 1.32 24.29
N LEU A 202 -3.36 1.97 24.16
CA LEU A 202 -2.54 2.38 25.29
C LEU A 202 -3.24 3.43 26.15
N TYR A 203 -3.85 4.43 25.52
CA TYR A 203 -4.61 5.46 26.24
C TYR A 203 -5.78 4.86 27.03
N GLU A 204 -6.59 3.99 26.41
CA GLU A 204 -7.70 3.29 27.10
C GLU A 204 -7.21 2.45 28.27
N SER A 205 -6.09 1.75 28.10
CA SER A 205 -5.46 0.95 29.15
C SER A 205 -4.97 1.82 30.30
N CYS A 206 -4.37 2.98 30.02
CA CYS A 206 -3.94 3.95 31.03
C CYS A 206 -5.11 4.52 31.82
N VAL A 207 -6.20 4.89 31.13
CA VAL A 207 -7.40 5.41 31.76
C VAL A 207 -8.00 4.36 32.70
N THR A 208 -8.10 3.12 32.24
CA THR A 208 -8.60 1.99 33.05
C THR A 208 -7.72 1.73 34.27
N PHE A 209 -6.40 1.78 34.12
CA PHE A 209 -5.45 1.63 35.23
C PHE A 209 -5.59 2.75 36.25
N CYS A 210 -5.63 4.01 35.80
CA CYS A 210 -5.79 5.18 36.67
C CYS A 210 -7.14 5.15 37.40
N GLN A 211 -8.21 4.74 36.70
CA GLN A 211 -9.53 4.57 37.31
C GLN A 211 -9.51 3.49 38.39
N LYS A 212 -8.97 2.30 38.11
CA LYS A 212 -8.83 1.22 39.10
C LYS A 212 -8.08 1.71 40.34
N ARG A 213 -6.89 2.29 40.15
CA ARG A 213 -6.07 2.80 41.25
C ARG A 213 -6.75 3.93 42.05
N ALA A 214 -7.57 4.77 41.41
CA ALA A 214 -8.31 5.83 42.09
C ALA A 214 -9.55 5.31 42.84
N THR A 215 -10.08 4.14 42.46
CA THR A 215 -11.27 3.52 43.10
C THR A 215 -10.93 2.45 44.12
N THR A 216 -9.71 1.91 44.11
CA THR A 216 -9.22 0.99 45.14
C THR A 216 -8.85 1.80 46.38
N ASN A 217 -9.65 1.68 47.44
CA ASN A 217 -9.29 2.24 48.74
C ASN A 217 -8.14 1.42 49.34
N GLU A 218 -7.20 2.09 50.01
CA GLU A 218 -6.03 1.49 50.69
C GLU A 218 -6.41 0.56 51.87
N ASP A 219 -7.70 0.33 52.12
CA ASP A 219 -8.22 -0.43 53.27
C ASP A 219 -8.64 -1.89 52.95
N ASP A 220 -8.65 -2.30 51.67
CA ASP A 220 -9.00 -3.67 51.25
C ASP A 220 -7.75 -4.55 51.01
N GLU A 221 -6.74 -4.48 51.88
CA GLU A 221 -5.49 -5.27 51.80
C GLU A 221 -5.63 -6.74 52.25
N VAL A 222 -6.83 -7.32 52.26
CA VAL A 222 -7.02 -8.72 52.70
C VAL A 222 -7.99 -9.43 51.76
N ASP A 223 -7.46 -10.01 50.68
CA ASP A 223 -7.68 -11.43 50.30
C ASP A 223 -7.18 -11.71 48.85
N ASP A 224 -6.24 -12.65 48.76
CA ASP A 224 -5.97 -13.60 47.66
C ASP A 224 -6.02 -13.11 46.18
N ASP A 225 -4.93 -12.52 45.67
CA ASP A 225 -4.19 -13.00 44.47
C ASP A 225 -2.94 -12.11 44.24
N TYR A 226 -1.76 -12.63 44.52
CA TYR A 226 -0.51 -11.84 44.63
C TYR A 226 0.14 -11.46 43.27
N ASP A 227 -0.56 -11.60 42.14
CA ASP A 227 0.04 -11.41 40.79
C ASP A 227 -0.75 -10.49 39.81
N ASP A 228 -1.96 -10.00 40.13
CA ASP A 228 -2.81 -9.30 39.14
C ASP A 228 -2.87 -7.76 39.25
N TYR A 229 -2.25 -7.16 40.27
CA TYR A 229 -2.33 -5.71 40.52
C TYR A 229 -1.37 -4.87 39.66
N GLY A 230 -0.39 -5.50 39.00
CA GLY A 230 0.65 -4.81 38.23
C GLY A 230 0.50 -4.91 36.72
N GLN A 231 -0.37 -5.77 36.19
CA GLN A 231 -0.40 -6.07 34.76
C GLN A 231 -1.47 -5.25 34.04
N ILE A 232 -1.02 -4.31 33.21
CA ILE A 232 -1.89 -3.71 32.21
C ILE A 232 -2.28 -4.81 31.22
N LYS A 233 -3.47 -5.39 31.38
CA LYS A 233 -4.05 -6.33 30.42
C LYS A 233 -4.41 -5.56 29.16
N ILE A 234 -3.53 -5.57 28.16
CA ILE A 234 -3.86 -5.07 26.82
C ILE A 234 -5.01 -5.96 26.29
N PRO A 235 -6.13 -5.37 25.82
CA PRO A 235 -7.24 -6.15 25.27
C PRO A 235 -6.74 -7.15 24.20
N ASN A 236 -7.33 -8.35 24.18
CA ASN A 236 -6.94 -9.46 23.30
C ASN A 236 -6.94 -9.15 21.78
N LEU A 237 -7.36 -7.95 21.36
CA LEU A 237 -7.40 -7.50 19.96
C LEU A 237 -6.03 -7.59 19.25
N LEU A 238 -4.92 -7.40 19.98
CA LEU A 238 -3.55 -7.56 19.44
C LEU A 238 -2.97 -8.98 19.64
N SER A 239 -3.64 -9.81 20.44
CA SER A 239 -3.14 -11.14 20.85
C SER A 239 -3.72 -12.27 20.00
N SER A 240 -4.74 -12.01 19.17
CA SER A 240 -5.34 -13.01 18.29
C SER A 240 -4.88 -12.87 16.83
N GLY A 241 -3.79 -13.56 16.50
CA GLY A 241 -3.53 -14.10 15.16
C GLY A 241 -2.87 -13.17 14.12
N GLY A 242 -1.65 -13.51 13.72
CA GLY A 242 -1.15 -13.20 12.37
C GLY A 242 -0.38 -11.89 12.17
N CYS A 243 0.25 -11.35 13.21
CA CYS A 243 1.30 -10.33 13.03
C CYS A 243 2.49 -10.96 12.26
N ARG A 244 2.94 -10.35 11.15
CA ARG A 244 4.10 -10.84 10.39
C ARG A 244 5.37 -10.60 11.23
N ASP A 245 6.44 -11.33 10.96
CA ASP A 245 7.67 -11.43 11.78
C ASP A 245 8.28 -10.08 12.23
N GLY A 246 8.04 -8.98 11.50
CA GLY A 246 8.44 -7.62 11.90
C GLY A 246 7.64 -7.01 13.07
N ASP A 247 6.39 -7.42 13.24
CA ASP A 247 5.45 -6.91 14.26
C ASP A 247 5.68 -7.55 15.64
N VAL A 248 6.34 -8.72 15.70
CA VAL A 248 6.68 -9.41 16.97
C VAL A 248 7.63 -8.56 17.82
N SER A 249 8.53 -7.81 17.18
CA SER A 249 9.44 -6.88 17.86
C SER A 249 8.70 -5.70 18.50
N LEU A 250 7.67 -5.19 17.83
CA LEU A 250 6.86 -4.08 18.32
C LEU A 250 5.91 -4.55 19.41
N VAL A 251 5.28 -5.72 19.27
CA VAL A 251 4.44 -6.32 20.32
C VAL A 251 5.27 -6.71 21.54
N SER A 252 6.47 -7.29 21.33
CA SER A 252 7.41 -7.60 22.42
C SER A 252 7.93 -6.33 23.09
N TRP A 253 8.27 -5.28 22.33
CA TRP A 253 8.62 -3.98 22.90
C TRP A 253 7.44 -3.34 23.63
N LEU A 254 6.21 -3.48 23.12
CA LEU A 254 4.94 -3.08 23.75
C LEU A 254 4.68 -3.82 25.07
N GLN A 255 5.18 -5.04 25.22
CA GLN A 255 5.03 -5.83 26.44
C GLN A 255 6.18 -5.60 27.43
N VAL A 256 7.41 -5.38 26.94
CA VAL A 256 8.63 -5.35 27.76
C VAL A 256 8.99 -3.95 28.27
N SER A 257 8.95 -2.92 27.41
CA SER A 257 9.45 -1.59 27.75
C SER A 257 8.51 -0.76 28.64
N TRP A 258 7.26 -1.21 28.79
CA TRP A 258 6.17 -0.40 29.35
C TRP A 258 6.12 -0.49 30.86
N TYR A 259 6.38 -1.67 31.44
CA TYR A 259 6.52 -1.83 32.89
C TYR A 259 7.58 -0.90 33.48
N GLN A 260 8.72 -0.74 32.78
CA GLN A 260 9.81 0.11 33.25
C GLN A 260 9.52 1.60 33.06
N LEU A 261 8.88 1.99 31.96
CA LEU A 261 8.53 3.40 31.70
C LEU A 261 7.41 3.90 32.63
N PHE A 262 6.41 3.09 32.97
CA PHE A 262 5.30 3.49 33.84
C PHE A 262 5.72 3.65 35.31
N ASP A 263 6.56 2.76 35.83
CA ASP A 263 7.03 2.85 37.22
C ASP A 263 7.91 4.12 37.42
N VAL A 264 8.65 4.53 36.39
CA VAL A 264 9.45 5.76 36.41
C VAL A 264 8.60 7.02 36.21
N PHE A 265 7.64 7.02 35.29
CA PHE A 265 6.81 8.21 35.04
C PHE A 265 5.91 8.58 36.23
N PHE A 266 5.37 7.60 36.95
CA PHE A 266 4.47 7.85 38.08
C PHE A 266 5.16 8.03 39.43
N LYS A 267 6.42 7.61 39.59
CA LYS A 267 7.25 7.98 40.78
C LYS A 267 7.70 9.44 40.78
N VAL A 268 7.60 10.15 39.66
CA VAL A 268 8.10 11.53 39.51
C VAL A 268 6.97 12.58 39.56
N VAL A 269 5.70 12.16 39.43
CA VAL A 269 4.55 13.08 39.31
C VAL A 269 3.61 13.06 40.54
N TRP A 270 3.88 12.23 41.55
CA TRP A 270 3.19 12.24 42.83
C TRP A 270 4.19 12.16 43.99
#